data_AF-A0A2E6RG54-F1
#
_entry.id   AF-A0A2E6RG54-F1
#
_cell.length_a   1.000
_cell.length_b   1.000
_cell.length_c   1.000
_cell.angle_alpha   90.00
_cell.angle_beta   90.00
_cell.angle_gamma   90.00
#
_symmetry.space_group_name_H-M   'P 1'
#
loop_
_entity.id
_entity.type
_entity.pdbx_description
1 polymer ?
#
loop_
_entity_poly.entity_id
_entity_poly.type
_entity_poly.pdbx_seq_one_letter_code
_entity_poly.pdbx_strand_id
1 'polypeptide(L)'
;MIAGLIGSSALAAQSEKDGSEMPRPSEDVSSCMDVDWNETLLTRYPWVMDSCREVILVDGQKWARFEAEFEGMNRDGTFDVDFLNRRGRSQGVVSLKPGADQTVLLDNREYAFSQLIDNQKLNFYVPEGSYAFAVAPGAAPSEMVEVVETRAPAAEPVRLAQAEPRPASRATVLPATAGPLPLFALGGLFAMLGGLGMTMRRRSAGKNE
;
A
#
# COMPACT_ATOMS: atom_id res chain seq x y z
N MET A 1 35.15 29.35 75.37
CA MET A 1 33.92 30.07 74.96
C MET A 1 34.21 30.71 73.60
N ILE A 2 33.83 30.03 72.51
CA ILE A 2 32.76 30.43 71.55
C ILE A 2 33.12 31.77 70.86
N ALA A 3 33.71 31.76 69.65
CA ALA A 3 33.07 31.78 68.31
C ALA A 3 32.29 33.10 68.04
N GLY A 4 32.35 33.77 66.89
CA GLY A 4 32.91 33.44 65.58
C GLY A 4 32.87 34.67 64.65
N LEU A 5 33.68 34.64 63.60
CA LEU A 5 33.71 35.59 62.48
C LEU A 5 32.51 35.33 61.57
N ILE A 6 31.64 36.33 61.37
CA ILE A 6 30.59 36.29 60.36
C ILE A 6 31.17 36.89 59.07
N GLY A 7 31.56 36.02 58.15
CA GLY A 7 31.92 36.38 56.78
C GLY A 7 30.65 36.60 55.95
N SER A 8 30.54 37.77 55.32
CA SER A 8 29.52 38.06 54.33
C SER A 8 29.94 37.48 52.98
N SER A 9 29.59 36.22 52.73
CA SER A 9 29.66 35.64 51.39
C SER A 9 28.48 36.14 50.58
N ALA A 10 28.72 36.97 49.57
CA ALA A 10 27.74 37.29 48.55
C ALA A 10 27.47 36.00 47.74
N LEU A 11 26.30 35.38 47.96
CA LEU A 11 25.75 34.37 47.07
C LEU A 11 25.34 35.06 45.78
N ALA A 12 26.20 34.96 44.75
CA ALA A 12 25.77 35.16 43.38
C ALA A 12 24.83 33.99 43.04
N ALA A 13 23.55 34.30 42.87
CA ALA A 13 22.59 33.39 42.25
C ALA A 13 23.04 33.15 40.81
N GLN A 14 23.73 32.03 40.58
CA GLN A 14 23.95 31.53 39.23
C GLN A 14 22.61 30.99 38.74
N SER A 15 21.93 31.81 37.95
CA SER A 15 20.87 31.37 37.06
C SER A 15 21.51 30.41 36.07
N GLU A 16 21.41 29.12 36.38
CA GLU A 16 21.76 28.03 35.48
C GLU A 16 20.74 28.08 34.34
N LYS A 17 21.10 28.86 33.31
CA LYS A 17 20.47 28.79 31.99
C LYS A 17 20.74 27.38 31.49
N ASP A 18 19.78 26.52 31.77
CA ASP A 18 19.70 25.18 31.23
C ASP A 18 19.79 25.28 29.70
N GLY A 19 20.91 24.80 29.19
CA GLY A 19 21.25 24.83 27.79
C GLY A 19 20.58 23.66 27.08
N SER A 20 19.95 23.98 25.95
CA SER A 20 19.68 23.01 24.89
C SER A 20 18.73 21.87 25.22
N GLU A 21 17.65 22.12 25.96
CA GLU A 21 16.46 21.30 25.79
C GLU A 21 15.79 21.73 24.48
N MET A 22 15.86 20.88 23.44
CA MET A 22 15.05 21.06 22.24
C MET A 22 13.58 21.24 22.66
N PRO A 23 12.83 22.20 22.10
CA PRO A 23 11.41 22.35 22.37
C PRO A 23 10.73 21.00 22.17
N ARG A 24 10.29 20.36 23.25
CA ARG A 24 9.44 19.17 23.15
C ARG A 24 8.13 19.67 22.53
N PRO A 25 7.65 19.05 21.43
CA PRO A 25 6.38 19.45 20.84
C PRO A 25 5.32 19.41 21.92
N SER A 26 4.68 20.56 22.18
CA SER A 26 3.48 20.59 23.01
C SER A 26 2.47 19.65 22.37
N GLU A 27 1.89 18.74 23.15
CA GLU A 27 0.78 17.87 22.73
C GLU A 27 -0.54 18.66 22.53
N ASP A 28 -0.46 19.85 21.94
CA ASP A 28 -1.56 20.46 21.21
C ASP A 28 -1.35 20.08 19.73
N VAL A 29 -1.33 18.77 19.49
CA VAL A 29 -1.22 18.18 18.16
C VAL A 29 -2.52 18.52 17.46
N SER A 30 -2.52 19.54 16.61
CA SER A 30 -3.52 19.62 15.55
C SER A 30 -3.59 18.23 14.94
N SER A 31 -4.74 17.56 15.04
CA SER A 31 -4.80 16.19 14.55
C SER A 31 -4.59 16.22 13.04
N CYS A 32 -4.12 15.13 12.44
CA CYS A 32 -4.07 15.01 10.97
C CYS A 32 -5.44 15.25 10.30
N MET A 33 -6.53 15.23 11.08
CA MET A 33 -7.88 15.55 10.62
C MET A 33 -8.14 17.06 10.50
N ASP A 34 -7.36 17.88 11.20
CA ASP A 34 -7.53 19.34 11.26
C ASP A 34 -6.63 20.09 10.28
N VAL A 35 -5.87 19.36 9.45
CA VAL A 35 -5.08 19.94 8.36
C VAL A 35 -6.03 20.29 7.23
N ASP A 36 -5.93 21.50 6.70
CA ASP A 36 -6.62 21.86 5.46
C ASP A 36 -5.91 21.17 4.29
N TRP A 37 -6.45 20.03 3.86
CA TRP A 37 -5.82 19.19 2.85
C TRP A 37 -6.15 19.68 1.44
N ASN A 38 -5.13 19.71 0.58
CA ASN A 38 -5.34 19.97 -0.84
C ASN A 38 -6.23 18.87 -1.49
N GLU A 39 -7.32 19.28 -2.16
CA GLU A 39 -8.28 18.33 -2.75
C GLU A 39 -7.67 17.40 -3.80
N THR A 40 -6.72 17.90 -4.60
CA THR A 40 -6.00 17.09 -5.60
C THR A 40 -5.13 16.04 -4.92
N LEU A 41 -4.50 16.39 -3.80
CA LEU A 41 -3.71 15.46 -3.00
C LEU A 41 -4.58 14.33 -2.44
N LEU A 42 -5.73 14.66 -1.84
CA LEU A 42 -6.68 13.67 -1.31
C LEU A 42 -7.24 12.75 -2.41
N THR A 43 -7.56 13.33 -3.57
CA THR A 43 -8.15 12.58 -4.69
C THR A 43 -7.14 11.60 -5.28
N ARG A 44 -5.88 12.02 -5.43
CA ARG A 44 -4.83 11.20 -6.03
C ARG A 44 -4.20 10.22 -5.06
N TYR A 45 -4.07 10.61 -3.79
CA TYR A 45 -3.48 9.82 -2.72
C TYR A 45 -4.46 9.71 -1.54
N PRO A 46 -5.52 8.90 -1.65
CA PRO A 46 -6.52 8.76 -0.59
C PRO A 46 -5.94 8.27 0.74
N TRP A 47 -4.77 7.63 0.71
CA TRP A 47 -4.04 7.15 1.88
C TRP A 47 -3.34 8.26 2.68
N VAL A 48 -3.29 9.51 2.18
CA VAL A 48 -2.48 10.57 2.79
C VAL A 48 -2.87 10.85 4.24
N MET A 49 -4.17 10.81 4.57
CA MET A 49 -4.63 11.01 5.95
C MET A 49 -4.15 9.88 6.89
N ASP A 50 -4.14 8.63 6.41
CA ASP A 50 -3.72 7.46 7.18
C ASP A 50 -2.18 7.39 7.36
N SER A 51 -1.44 7.95 6.41
CA SER A 51 0.03 8.03 6.44
C SER A 51 0.55 9.19 7.30
N CYS A 52 -0.27 10.21 7.56
CA CYS A 52 0.11 11.33 8.42
C CYS A 52 0.44 10.87 9.85
N ARG A 53 1.66 11.22 10.30
CA ARG A 53 2.21 10.81 11.60
C ARG A 53 1.93 11.83 12.68
N GLU A 54 2.18 13.09 12.36
CA GLU A 54 2.00 14.24 13.24
C GLU A 54 1.79 15.49 12.40
N VAL A 55 1.31 16.54 13.07
CA VAL A 55 1.25 17.88 12.50
C VAL A 55 2.05 18.78 13.41
N ILE A 56 2.92 19.60 12.82
CA ILE A 56 3.72 20.59 13.52
C ILE A 56 3.33 21.98 13.05
N LEU A 57 3.52 22.97 13.92
CA LEU A 57 3.30 24.38 13.61
C LEU A 57 4.63 25.06 13.32
N VAL A 58 4.74 25.67 12.15
CA VAL A 58 5.88 26.51 11.77
C VAL A 58 5.35 27.86 11.34
N ASP A 59 5.75 28.92 12.04
CA ASP A 59 5.28 30.30 11.79
C ASP A 59 3.76 30.45 11.73
N GLY A 60 3.04 29.65 12.53
CA GLY A 60 1.57 29.63 12.59
C GLY A 60 0.89 28.81 11.49
N GLN A 61 1.65 28.22 10.57
CA GLN A 61 1.15 27.32 9.53
C GLN A 61 1.28 25.86 9.97
N LYS A 62 0.27 25.03 9.65
CA LYS A 62 0.32 23.58 9.89
C LYS A 62 1.10 22.86 8.81
N TRP A 63 1.97 21.95 9.23
CA TRP A 63 2.74 21.06 8.38
C TRP A 63 2.54 19.61 8.82
N ALA A 64 1.95 18.79 7.94
CA ALA A 64 1.75 17.37 8.19
C ALA A 64 3.04 16.60 7.88
N ARG A 65 3.55 15.82 8.84
CA ARG A 65 4.73 14.96 8.65
C ARG A 65 4.34 13.55 8.23
N PHE A 66 5.13 13.02 7.32
CA PHE A 66 5.05 11.68 6.76
C PHE A 66 6.39 10.97 6.90
N GLU A 67 6.33 9.65 6.94
CA GLU A 67 7.51 8.78 6.85
C GLU A 67 7.39 7.99 5.55
N ALA A 68 8.48 7.91 4.79
CA ALA A 68 8.56 7.13 3.56
C ALA A 68 9.91 6.43 3.43
N GLU A 69 9.96 5.35 2.66
CA GLU A 69 11.18 4.62 2.35
C GLU A 69 11.65 4.97 0.93
N PHE A 70 12.93 5.28 0.78
CA PHE A 70 13.55 5.58 -0.51
C PHE A 70 13.69 4.32 -1.35
N GLU A 71 13.13 4.29 -2.56
CA GLU A 71 13.22 3.14 -3.47
C GLU A 71 14.34 3.27 -4.51
N GLY A 72 14.73 4.50 -4.86
CA GLY A 72 15.85 4.73 -5.77
C GLY A 72 15.73 6.01 -6.60
N MET A 73 16.82 6.35 -7.30
CA MET A 73 16.85 7.41 -8.31
C MET A 73 16.47 6.88 -9.69
N ASN A 74 15.61 7.61 -10.37
CA ASN A 74 15.28 7.39 -11.77
C ASN A 74 16.28 8.09 -12.71
N ARG A 75 16.34 7.61 -13.96
CA ARG A 75 17.29 8.14 -14.97
C ARG A 75 17.04 9.59 -15.37
N ASP A 76 15.83 10.09 -15.16
CA ASP A 76 15.41 11.46 -15.46
C ASP A 76 15.65 12.43 -14.29
N GLY A 77 16.30 11.95 -13.21
CA GLY A 77 16.58 12.72 -12.01
C GLY A 77 15.41 12.84 -11.04
N THR A 78 14.30 12.13 -11.27
CA THR A 78 13.27 11.90 -10.25
C THR A 78 13.70 10.79 -9.29
N PHE A 79 12.99 10.62 -8.18
CA PHE A 79 13.20 9.51 -7.26
C PHE A 79 11.88 8.99 -6.74
N ASP A 80 11.86 7.70 -6.40
CA ASP A 80 10.67 7.03 -5.90
C ASP A 80 10.75 6.83 -4.39
N VAL A 81 9.63 7.09 -3.71
CA VAL A 81 9.48 6.85 -2.27
C VAL A 81 8.18 6.12 -1.98
N ASP A 82 8.23 5.11 -1.11
CA ASP A 82 7.05 4.40 -0.61
C ASP A 82 6.60 5.00 0.73
N PHE A 83 5.41 5.61 0.74
CA PHE A 83 4.87 6.22 1.94
C PHE A 83 4.32 5.17 2.91
N LEU A 84 4.64 5.33 4.19
CA LEU A 84 4.31 4.36 5.23
C LEU A 84 3.20 4.85 6.16
N ASN A 85 2.23 3.98 6.45
CA ASN A 85 1.24 4.22 7.51
C ASN A 85 1.84 4.09 8.91
N ARG A 86 1.07 4.46 9.95
CA ARG A 86 1.49 4.41 11.37
C ARG A 86 2.06 3.08 11.86
N ARG A 87 1.78 1.97 11.16
CA ARG A 87 2.26 0.62 11.47
C ARG A 87 3.48 0.20 10.63
N GLY A 88 4.06 1.12 9.86
CA GLY A 88 5.20 0.88 8.98
C GLY A 88 4.85 0.06 7.74
N ARG A 89 3.59 0.07 7.29
CA ARG A 89 3.20 -0.62 6.05
C ARG A 89 3.16 0.35 4.88
N SER A 90 3.64 -0.14 3.73
CA SER A 90 3.48 0.49 2.42
C SER A 90 2.03 0.91 2.16
N GLN A 91 1.86 2.14 1.71
CA GLN A 91 0.57 2.69 1.28
C GLN A 91 0.59 3.10 -0.19
N GLY A 92 1.76 3.38 -0.75
CA GLY A 92 1.89 3.76 -2.15
C GLY A 92 3.20 4.44 -2.46
N VAL A 93 3.71 4.14 -3.65
CA VAL A 93 4.91 4.76 -4.21
C VAL A 93 4.56 6.07 -4.91
N VAL A 94 5.36 7.09 -4.68
CA VAL A 94 5.25 8.41 -5.33
C VAL A 94 6.59 8.79 -5.91
N SER A 95 6.59 9.18 -7.19
CA SER A 95 7.76 9.77 -7.84
C SER A 95 7.82 11.26 -7.59
N LEU A 96 8.96 11.72 -7.09
CA LEU A 96 9.21 13.10 -6.72
C LEU A 96 10.41 13.65 -7.50
N LYS A 97 10.41 14.97 -7.73
CA LYS A 97 11.54 15.68 -8.33
C LYS A 97 12.17 16.59 -7.28
N PRO A 98 13.47 16.42 -6.98
CA PRO A 98 14.17 17.33 -6.08
C PRO A 98 14.41 18.68 -6.76
N GLY A 99 14.45 19.74 -5.97
CA GLY A 99 14.96 21.04 -6.41
C GLY A 99 16.44 20.93 -6.83
N ALA A 100 16.92 21.92 -7.58
CA ALA A 100 18.34 22.00 -7.93
C ALA A 100 19.19 22.09 -6.65
N ASP A 101 20.17 21.19 -6.51
CA ASP A 101 21.08 21.10 -5.37
C ASP A 101 20.41 20.82 -4.01
N GLN A 102 19.16 20.37 -4.01
CA GLN A 102 18.45 20.05 -2.77
C GLN A 102 19.06 18.83 -2.07
N THR A 103 19.26 18.95 -0.76
CA THR A 103 19.76 17.89 0.11
C THR A 103 18.68 17.46 1.11
N VAL A 104 18.85 16.27 1.69
CA VAL A 104 18.04 15.78 2.80
C VAL A 104 18.88 15.69 4.06
N LEU A 105 18.28 15.99 5.21
CA LEU A 105 18.94 15.87 6.49
C LEU A 105 18.62 14.52 7.12
N LEU A 106 19.64 13.66 7.26
CA LEU A 106 19.54 12.36 7.91
C LEU A 106 20.58 12.26 9.01
N ASP A 107 20.14 11.92 10.23
CA ASP A 107 21.01 11.85 11.41
C ASP A 107 21.88 13.11 11.60
N ASN A 108 21.29 14.28 11.38
CA ASN A 108 21.95 15.59 11.48
C ASN A 108 23.12 15.79 10.50
N ARG A 109 23.09 15.08 9.36
CA ARG A 109 24.02 15.21 8.24
C ARG A 109 23.26 15.39 6.94
N GLU A 110 23.77 16.26 6.07
CA GLU A 110 23.18 16.50 4.76
C GLU A 110 23.64 15.43 3.76
N TYR A 111 22.69 14.93 2.99
CA TYR A 111 22.91 13.98 1.92
C TYR A 111 22.30 14.50 0.63
N ALA A 112 23.02 14.37 -0.48
CA ALA A 112 22.41 14.50 -1.79
C ALA A 112 21.48 13.31 -2.03
N PHE A 113 20.38 13.49 -2.77
CA PHE A 113 19.47 12.38 -3.12
C PHE A 113 20.18 11.21 -3.82
N SER A 114 21.23 11.49 -4.59
CA SER A 114 22.06 10.47 -5.25
C SER A 114 22.94 9.65 -4.32
N GLN A 115 23.09 10.05 -3.05
CA GLN A 115 23.84 9.35 -2.02
C GLN A 115 22.95 8.48 -1.13
N LEU A 116 21.64 8.58 -1.29
CA LEU A 116 20.68 7.77 -0.55
C LEU A 116 20.77 6.32 -1.02
N ILE A 117 20.51 5.43 -0.07
CA ILE A 117 20.47 3.98 -0.32
C ILE A 117 19.03 3.49 -0.19
N ASP A 118 18.70 2.43 -0.92
CA ASP A 118 17.37 1.84 -0.91
C ASP A 118 16.93 1.46 0.51
N ASN A 119 15.63 1.61 0.78
CA ASN A 119 14.97 1.39 2.07
C ASN A 119 15.40 2.37 3.18
N GLN A 120 16.12 3.44 2.85
CA GLN A 120 16.41 4.50 3.81
C GLN A 120 15.14 5.29 4.13
N LYS A 121 14.86 5.47 5.42
CA LYS A 121 13.69 6.22 5.88
C LYS A 121 13.91 7.71 5.80
N LEU A 122 12.98 8.41 5.15
CA LEU A 122 12.95 9.84 4.97
C LEU A 122 11.71 10.43 5.65
N ASN A 123 11.83 11.66 6.15
CA ASN A 123 10.68 12.44 6.59
C ASN A 123 10.29 13.43 5.49
N PHE A 124 8.99 13.48 5.20
CA PHE A 124 8.41 14.47 4.31
C PHE A 124 7.39 15.31 5.06
N TYR A 125 7.24 16.57 4.65
CA TYR A 125 6.32 17.53 5.24
C TYR A 125 5.45 18.14 4.15
N VAL A 126 4.16 18.27 4.41
CA VAL A 126 3.21 18.93 3.52
C VAL A 126 2.60 20.12 4.25
N PRO A 127 2.78 21.36 3.78
CA PRO A 127 2.07 22.50 4.34
C PRO A 127 0.58 22.39 3.99
N GLU A 128 -0.28 22.88 4.88
CA GLU A 128 -1.72 22.97 4.61
C GLU A 128 -2.01 23.66 3.27
N GLY A 129 -3.01 23.16 2.54
CA GLY A 129 -3.42 23.63 1.22
C GLY A 129 -2.50 23.25 0.06
N SER A 130 -1.33 22.65 0.31
CA SER A 130 -0.31 22.40 -0.72
C SER A 130 -0.43 21.04 -1.42
N TYR A 131 -0.06 21.02 -2.71
CA TYR A 131 0.15 19.81 -3.51
C TYR A 131 1.66 19.63 -3.78
N ALA A 132 2.47 19.65 -2.73
CA ALA A 132 3.91 19.42 -2.80
C ALA A 132 4.43 18.91 -1.46
N PHE A 133 5.57 18.21 -1.47
CA PHE A 133 6.24 17.76 -0.25
C PHE A 133 7.50 18.60 0.00
N ALA A 134 7.98 18.62 1.23
CA ALA A 134 9.27 19.17 1.62
C ALA A 134 10.02 18.15 2.47
N VAL A 135 11.35 18.24 2.49
CA VAL A 135 12.22 17.35 3.31
C VAL A 135 12.48 17.92 4.70
N ALA A 136 12.13 19.20 4.90
CA ALA A 136 12.15 19.91 6.17
C ALA A 136 10.89 20.78 6.28
N PRO A 137 10.37 21.00 7.50
CA PRO A 137 9.23 21.88 7.69
C PRO A 137 9.67 23.35 7.62
N GLY A 138 8.76 24.23 7.19
CA GLY A 138 9.09 25.65 6.98
C GLY A 138 9.95 25.92 5.74
N ALA A 139 10.16 24.91 4.89
CA ALA A 139 10.88 25.05 3.64
C ALA A 139 10.22 26.14 2.77
N ALA A 140 11.06 26.94 2.12
CA ALA A 140 10.58 27.94 1.16
C ALA A 140 9.92 27.23 -0.04
N PRO A 141 9.03 27.91 -0.80
CA PRO A 141 8.40 27.30 -1.99
C PRO A 141 9.39 26.74 -3.03
N SER A 142 10.60 27.31 -3.11
CA SER A 142 11.68 26.82 -3.98
C SER A 142 12.38 25.55 -3.50
N GLU A 143 12.18 25.17 -2.24
CA GLU A 143 12.76 24.00 -1.58
C GLU A 143 11.73 22.86 -1.45
N MET A 144 10.57 22.99 -2.11
CA MET A 144 9.59 21.92 -2.19
C MET A 144 10.04 20.90 -3.24
N VAL A 145 9.85 19.61 -2.95
CA VAL A 145 9.96 18.55 -3.96
C VAL A 145 8.63 18.43 -4.69
N GLU A 146 8.71 18.44 -6.02
CA GLU A 146 7.52 18.42 -6.88
C GLU A 146 7.04 16.97 -7.06
N VAL A 147 5.73 16.77 -6.98
CA VAL A 147 5.13 15.48 -7.29
C VAL A 147 5.11 15.31 -8.80
N VAL A 148 5.91 14.37 -9.31
CA VAL A 148 5.92 14.07 -10.73
C VAL A 148 4.74 13.17 -11.02
N GLU A 149 3.89 13.59 -11.96
CA GLU A 149 2.86 12.73 -12.51
C GLU A 149 3.54 11.63 -13.32
N THR A 150 3.96 10.56 -12.64
CA THR A 150 4.35 9.34 -13.34
C THR A 150 3.09 8.83 -14.00
N ARG A 151 3.00 9.08 -15.31
CA ARG A 151 1.99 8.50 -16.19
C ARG A 151 1.87 7.05 -15.78
N ALA A 152 0.69 6.66 -15.26
CA ALA A 152 0.40 5.31 -14.84
C ALA A 152 1.08 4.35 -15.82
N PRO A 153 1.92 3.40 -15.36
CA PRO A 153 2.70 2.54 -16.24
C PRO A 153 1.71 2.06 -17.28
N ALA A 154 1.98 2.39 -18.55
CA ALA A 154 1.04 2.15 -19.65
C ALA A 154 0.58 0.73 -19.47
N ALA A 155 -0.69 0.57 -19.04
CA ALA A 155 -1.16 -0.70 -18.50
C ALA A 155 -0.69 -1.74 -19.48
N GLU A 156 0.27 -2.60 -19.07
CA GLU A 156 0.72 -3.66 -19.95
C GLU A 156 -0.58 -4.30 -20.39
N PRO A 157 -0.90 -4.30 -21.71
CA PRO A 157 -2.22 -4.66 -22.15
C PRO A 157 -2.46 -6.00 -21.50
N VAL A 158 -3.43 -6.04 -20.58
CA VAL A 158 -3.70 -7.25 -19.80
C VAL A 158 -3.87 -8.29 -20.88
N ARG A 159 -2.85 -9.13 -21.05
CA ARG A 159 -2.99 -10.33 -21.84
C ARG A 159 -3.91 -11.14 -20.96
N LEU A 160 -5.21 -10.86 -21.08
CA LEU A 160 -6.23 -11.87 -20.90
C LEU A 160 -5.59 -13.08 -21.53
N ALA A 161 -5.33 -14.10 -20.73
CA ALA A 161 -4.79 -15.34 -21.23
C ALA A 161 -5.68 -15.69 -22.41
N GLN A 162 -5.22 -15.38 -23.62
CA GLN A 162 -5.85 -15.87 -24.82
C GLN A 162 -5.70 -17.35 -24.57
N ALA A 163 -6.83 -18.02 -24.38
CA ALA A 163 -6.83 -19.45 -24.28
C ALA A 163 -6.03 -19.90 -25.50
N GLU A 164 -4.78 -20.31 -25.27
CA GLU A 164 -4.00 -20.99 -26.28
C GLU A 164 -4.98 -22.04 -26.80
N PRO A 165 -5.20 -22.13 -28.12
CA PRO A 165 -5.93 -23.24 -28.67
C PRO A 165 -5.15 -24.46 -28.16
N ARG A 166 -5.66 -25.07 -27.08
CA ARG A 166 -5.08 -26.24 -26.47
C ARG A 166 -4.81 -27.16 -27.65
N PRO A 167 -3.54 -27.46 -27.98
CA PRO A 167 -3.23 -28.22 -29.19
C PRO A 167 -4.14 -29.41 -29.13
N ALA A 168 -5.05 -29.49 -30.11
CA ALA A 168 -6.26 -30.32 -30.04
C ALA A 168 -5.86 -31.61 -29.36
N SER A 169 -6.25 -31.75 -28.08
CA SER A 169 -5.81 -32.86 -27.26
C SER A 169 -6.09 -34.07 -28.12
N ARG A 170 -5.01 -34.76 -28.55
CA ARG A 170 -5.11 -35.99 -29.31
C ARG A 170 -6.22 -36.75 -28.63
N ALA A 171 -7.34 -36.93 -29.34
CA ALA A 171 -8.53 -37.55 -28.79
C ALA A 171 -8.02 -38.77 -28.05
N THR A 172 -8.06 -38.68 -26.72
CA THR A 172 -7.59 -39.76 -25.88
C THR A 172 -8.64 -40.81 -26.14
N VAL A 173 -8.30 -41.74 -27.03
CA VAL A 173 -9.08 -42.92 -27.32
C VAL A 173 -9.23 -43.56 -25.96
N LEU A 174 -10.40 -43.35 -25.36
CA LEU A 174 -10.75 -44.00 -24.11
C LEU A 174 -10.50 -45.49 -24.37
N PRO A 175 -9.79 -46.20 -23.47
CA PRO A 175 -9.62 -47.62 -23.64
C PRO A 175 -11.02 -48.21 -23.82
N ALA A 176 -11.20 -49.01 -24.86
CA ALA A 176 -12.46 -49.68 -25.15
C ALA A 176 -12.79 -50.66 -24.00
N THR A 177 -13.32 -50.12 -22.91
CA THR A 177 -13.75 -50.87 -21.72
C THR A 177 -15.24 -51.18 -21.76
N ALA A 178 -15.95 -50.75 -22.82
CA ALA A 178 -17.27 -51.24 -23.15
C ALA A 178 -17.16 -52.65 -23.74
N GLY A 179 -16.92 -53.64 -22.88
CA GLY A 179 -17.20 -55.04 -23.22
C GLY A 179 -18.68 -55.22 -23.58
N PRO A 180 -19.08 -56.34 -24.21
CA PRO A 180 -20.42 -56.56 -24.78
C PRO A 180 -21.58 -56.64 -23.74
N LEU A 181 -21.34 -56.29 -22.48
CA LEU A 181 -22.32 -56.29 -21.40
C LEU A 181 -23.61 -55.48 -21.68
N PRO A 182 -23.58 -54.33 -22.39
CA PRO A 182 -24.82 -53.61 -22.73
C PRO A 182 -25.78 -54.40 -23.62
N LEU A 183 -25.26 -55.30 -24.47
CA LEU A 183 -26.08 -56.11 -25.37
C LEU A 183 -26.84 -57.22 -24.61
N PHE A 184 -26.24 -57.79 -23.57
CA PHE A 184 -26.92 -58.78 -22.72
C PHE A 184 -28.04 -58.16 -21.87
N ALA A 185 -27.86 -56.92 -21.40
CA ALA A 185 -28.90 -56.19 -20.67
C ALA A 185 -30.15 -55.91 -21.53
N LEU A 186 -29.97 -55.59 -22.82
CA LEU A 186 -31.06 -55.41 -23.77
C LEU A 186 -31.82 -56.71 -24.07
N GLY A 187 -31.13 -57.85 -24.15
CA GLY A 187 -31.76 -59.16 -24.35
C GLY A 187 -32.74 -59.54 -23.23
N GLY A 188 -32.38 -59.27 -21.97
CA GLY A 188 -33.25 -59.53 -20.82
C GLY A 188 -34.54 -58.69 -20.83
N LEU A 189 -34.46 -57.43 -21.26
CA LEU A 189 -35.61 -56.55 -21.35
C LEU A 189 -36.62 -57.02 -22.41
N PHE A 190 -36.15 -57.47 -23.58
CA PHE A 190 -37.01 -58.03 -24.63
C PHE A 190 -37.69 -59.34 -24.20
N ALA A 191 -36.99 -60.19 -23.43
CA ALA A 191 -37.59 -61.42 -22.90
C ALA A 191 -38.73 -61.13 -21.90
N MET A 192 -38.60 -60.11 -21.04
CA MET A 192 -39.67 -59.70 -20.13
C MET A 192 -40.88 -59.11 -20.86
N LEU A 193 -40.67 -58.26 -21.88
CA LEU A 193 -41.75 -57.71 -22.69
C LEU A 193 -42.49 -58.80 -23.48
N GLY A 194 -41.76 -59.79 -24.02
CA GLY A 194 -42.36 -60.95 -24.69
C GLY A 194 -43.20 -61.82 -23.75
N GLY A 195 -42.69 -62.09 -22.54
CA GLY A 195 -43.43 -62.85 -21.52
C GLY A 195 -44.70 -62.15 -21.03
N LEU A 196 -44.66 -60.83 -20.87
CA LEU A 196 -45.82 -60.02 -20.48
C LEU A 196 -46.90 -60.03 -21.58
N GLY A 197 -46.50 -59.92 -22.86
CA GLY A 197 -47.43 -60.00 -23.98
C GLY A 197 -48.12 -61.36 -24.11
N MET A 198 -47.37 -62.46 -23.91
CA MET A 198 -47.92 -63.82 -24.04
C MET A 198 -48.88 -64.18 -22.90
N THR A 199 -48.63 -63.68 -21.68
CA THR A 199 -49.51 -63.88 -20.52
C THR A 199 -50.81 -63.07 -20.64
N MET A 200 -50.75 -61.83 -21.16
CA MET A 200 -51.97 -61.05 -21.47
C MET A 200 -52.79 -61.70 -22.60
N ARG A 201 -52.14 -62.23 -23.65
CA ARG A 201 -52.83 -62.94 -24.73
C ARG A 201 -53.51 -64.23 -24.25
N ARG A 202 -52.87 -65.00 -23.38
CA ARG A 202 -53.49 -66.20 -22.75
C ARG A 202 -54.70 -65.85 -21.89
N ARG A 203 -54.66 -64.75 -21.13
CA ARG A 203 -55.82 -64.29 -20.33
C ARG A 203 -56.97 -63.77 -21.21
N SER A 204 -56.66 -63.18 -22.37
CA SER A 204 -57.70 -62.71 -23.30
C SER A 204 -58.32 -63.85 -24.12
N ALA A 205 -57.62 -64.96 -24.33
CA ALA A 205 -58.12 -66.12 -25.08
C ALA A 205 -59.01 -67.05 -24.24
N GLY A 206 -58.98 -66.95 -22.90
CA GLY A 206 -59.86 -67.71 -22.00
C GLY A 206 -61.14 -66.96 -21.58
N LYS A 207 -61.51 -65.89 -22.32
CA LYS A 207 -62.69 -65.07 -22.01
C LYS A 207 -63.82 -65.17 -23.05
N ASN A 208 -63.65 -66.03 -24.06
CA ASN A 208 -64.70 -66.48 -24.95
C ASN A 208 -64.74 -68.01 -24.89
N GLU A 209 -65.73 -68.54 -24.15
CA GLU A 209 -66.18 -69.95 -24.06
C GLU A 209 -65.31 -70.96 -23.31
#